data_AF-A0A4Y9F5P0-F1
#
_entry.id   AF-A0A4Y9F5P0-F1
#
_cell.length_a   1.000
_cell.length_b   1.000
_cell.length_c   1.000
_cell.angle_alpha   90.00
_cell.angle_beta   90.00
_cell.angle_gamma   90.00
#
_symmetry.space_group_name_H-M   'P 1'
#
loop_
_entity.id
_entity.type
_entity.pdbx_description
1 polymer ?
#
loop_
_entity_poly.entity_id
_entity_poly.type
_entity_poly.pdbx_seq_one_letter_code
_entity_poly.pdbx_strand_id
1 'polypeptide(L)' 'MYVWAFLGHGRSYRDAAQALYIHENTLRNKVAKFEQITGRRLNDIDTCIELMWLRHDMALKGALGVGDSV' A
#
# COMPACT_ATOMS: atom_id res chain seq x y z
N MET A 1 5.06 -3.41 -0.22
CA MET A 1 4.45 -4.69 0.19
C MET A 1 3.47 -4.53 1.35
N TYR A 2 3.90 -4.06 2.53
CA TYR A 2 3.04 -3.94 3.72
C TYR A 2 1.77 -3.10 3.53
N VAL A 3 1.90 -1.91 2.94
CA VAL A 3 0.76 -1.02 2.62
C VAL A 3 -0.27 -1.73 1.74
N TRP A 4 0.19 -2.36 0.66
CA TRP A 4 -0.70 -3.08 -0.26
C TRP A 4 -1.33 -4.32 0.36
N ALA A 5 -0.63 -5.02 1.24
CA ALA A 5 -1.20 -6.13 2.00
C ALA A 5 -2.30 -5.65 2.94
N PHE A 6 -2.07 -4.55 3.67
CA PHE A 6 -3.08 -3.93 4.53
C PHE A 6 -4.33 -3.53 3.74
N LEU A 7 -4.16 -2.82 2.62
CA LEU A 7 -5.27 -2.41 1.76
C LEU A 7 -6.00 -3.62 1.13
N GLY A 8 -5.26 -4.62 0.69
CA GLY A 8 -5.81 -5.83 0.06
C GLY A 8 -6.57 -6.76 1.01
N HIS A 9 -6.36 -6.65 2.32
CA HIS A 9 -7.06 -7.43 3.35
C HIS A 9 -8.05 -6.53 4.12
N GLY A 10 -8.74 -5.63 3.42
CA GLY A 10 -9.83 -4.85 3.99
C GLY A 10 -9.42 -3.86 5.08
N ARG A 11 -8.15 -3.45 5.13
CA ARG A 11 -7.58 -2.58 6.18
C ARG A 11 -7.59 -3.23 7.57
N SER A 12 -7.50 -4.57 7.60
CA SER A 12 -7.33 -5.36 8.82
C SER A 12 -5.85 -5.61 9.08
N TYR A 13 -5.33 -5.12 10.20
CA TYR A 13 -3.96 -5.41 10.62
C TYR A 13 -3.74 -6.90 10.88
N ARG A 14 -4.71 -7.56 11.51
CA ARG A 14 -4.65 -8.97 11.82
C ARG A 14 -4.56 -9.82 10.56
N ASP A 15 -5.48 -9.62 9.62
CA ASP A 15 -5.56 -10.47 8.43
C ASP A 15 -4.38 -10.22 7.49
N ALA A 16 -3.96 -8.96 7.34
CA ALA A 16 -2.77 -8.62 6.56
C ALA A 16 -1.47 -9.15 7.21
N ALA A 17 -1.35 -9.11 8.54
CA ALA A 17 -0.18 -9.65 9.24
C ALA A 17 -0.12 -11.18 9.14
N GLN A 18 -1.28 -11.85 9.25
CA GLN A 18 -1.40 -13.29 9.04
C GLN A 18 -0.99 -13.68 7.62
N ALA A 19 -1.49 -12.98 6.59
CA ALA A 19 -1.13 -13.25 5.19
C ALA A 19 0.36 -12.99 4.88
N LEU A 20 1.00 -12.10 5.65
CA LEU A 20 2.43 -11.79 5.53
C LEU A 20 3.33 -12.66 6.43
N TYR A 21 2.76 -13.56 7.25
CA TYR A 21 3.48 -14.34 8.26
C TYR A 21 4.34 -13.49 9.21
N ILE A 22 3.82 -12.33 9.64
CA ILE A 22 4.48 -11.45 10.61
C ILE A 22 3.57 -11.17 11.81
N HIS A 23 4.17 -10.69 12.90
CA HIS A 23 3.40 -10.21 14.04
C HIS A 23 2.64 -8.92 13.70
N GLU A 24 1.43 -8.75 14.24
CA GLU A 24 0.58 -7.58 13.98
C GLU A 24 1.27 -6.25 14.30
N ASN A 25 1.96 -6.16 15.44
CA ASN A 25 2.74 -4.98 15.82
C ASN A 25 3.84 -4.62 14.80
N THR A 26 4.45 -5.62 14.15
CA THR A 26 5.43 -5.37 13.10
C THR A 26 4.76 -4.67 11.93
N LEU A 27 3.57 -5.11 11.53
CA LEU A 27 2.80 -4.44 10.47
C LEU A 27 2.39 -3.02 10.88
N ARG A 28 1.90 -2.83 12.12
CA ARG A 28 1.55 -1.51 12.67
C ARG A 28 2.73 -0.56 12.63
N ASN A 29 3.94 -1.01 12.99
CA ASN A 29 5.16 -0.21 12.89
C ASN A 29 5.51 0.17 11.44
N LYS A 30 5.30 -0.74 10.48
CA LYS A 30 5.53 -0.44 9.05
C LYS A 30 4.51 0.57 8.52
N VAL A 31 3.25 0.47 8.93
CA VAL A 31 2.21 1.44 8.56
C VAL A 31 2.50 2.80 9.21
N ALA A 32 2.82 2.85 10.51
CA ALA A 32 3.19 4.08 11.19
C ALA A 32 4.38 4.78 10.51
N LYS A 33 5.38 4.01 10.04
CA LYS A 33 6.50 4.56 9.27
C LYS A 33 6.05 5.15 7.93
N PHE A 34 5.11 4.53 7.23
CA PHE A 34 4.50 5.10 6.02
C PHE A 34 3.80 6.44 6.34
N GLU A 35 2.99 6.47 7.40
CA GLU A 35 2.26 7.67 7.80
C GLU A 35 3.22 8.80 8.23
N GLN A 36 4.31 8.47 8.92
CA GLN A 36 5.34 9.43 9.31
C GLN A 36 6.05 10.05 8.10
N ILE A 37 6.40 9.24 7.09
CA ILE A 37 7.14 9.72 5.92
C ILE A 37 6.24 10.59 5.02
N THR A 38 4.97 10.21 4.89
CA THR A 38 4.04 10.85 3.95
C THR A 38 3.22 11.97 4.59
N GLY A 39 3.11 12.00 5.91
CA GLY A 39 2.17 12.87 6.64
C GLY A 39 0.70 12.46 6.45
N ARG A 40 0.42 11.34 5.77
CA ARG A 40 -0.92 10.87 5.44
C ARG A 40 -1.30 9.69 6.32
N ARG A 41 -2.59 9.59 6.68
CA ARG A 41 -3.10 8.42 7.42
C ARG A 41 -3.47 7.32 6.43
N LEU A 42 -2.91 6.13 6.60
CA LEU A 42 -3.17 5.04 5.64
C LEU A 42 -4.63 4.57 5.67
N ASN A 43 -5.30 4.74 6.81
CA ASN A 43 -6.70 4.35 6.97
C ASN A 43 -7.70 5.45 6.56
N ASP A 44 -7.21 6.61 6.12
CA ASP A 44 -8.05 7.67 5.56
C ASP A 44 -8.54 7.28 4.16
N ILE A 45 -9.79 7.61 3.85
CA ILE A 45 -10.44 7.18 2.61
C ILE A 45 -9.79 7.82 1.38
N ASP A 46 -9.43 9.09 1.47
CA ASP A 46 -8.78 9.82 0.38
C ASP A 46 -7.40 9.23 0.08
N THR A 47 -6.61 8.98 1.13
CA THR A 47 -5.32 8.30 1.01
C THR A 47 -5.45 6.91 0.38
N CYS A 48 -6.48 6.14 0.75
CA CYS A 48 -6.73 4.83 0.15
C CYS A 48 -7.04 4.93 -1.34
N ILE A 49 -7.92 5.86 -1.73
CA ILE A 49 -8.32 6.07 -3.13
C ILE A 49 -7.12 6.53 -3.96
N GLU A 50 -6.34 7.49 -3.47
CA GLU A 50 -5.11 7.96 -4.12
C GLU A 50 -4.13 6.80 -4.38
N LEU A 51 -3.88 5.95 -3.37
CA LEU A 51 -3.01 4.79 -3.52
C LEU A 51 -3.55 3.78 -4.53
N MET A 52 -4.86 3.53 -4.56
CA MET A 52 -5.47 2.62 -5.55
C MET A 52 -5.29 3.14 -6.98
N TRP A 53 -5.50 4.44 -7.20
CA TRP A 53 -5.28 5.06 -8.51
C TRP A 53 -3.81 5.04 -8.93
N LEU A 54 -2.89 5.36 -8.01
CA LEU A 54 -1.44 5.27 -8.28
C LEU A 54 -1.03 3.85 -8.67
N ARG A 55 -1.55 2.83 -7.98
CA ARG A 55 -1.29 1.43 -8.32
C ARG A 55 -1.86 1.05 -9.68
N HIS A 56 -3.05 1.53 -10.00
CA HIS A 56 -3.67 1.30 -11.30
C HIS A 56 -2.87 1.96 -12.43
N ASP A 57 -2.48 3.22 -12.28
CA ASP A 57 -1.64 3.94 -13.24
C ASP A 57 -0.28 3.26 -13.44
N MET A 58 0.39 2.83 -12.36
CA MET A 58 1.65 2.08 -12.48
C MET A 58 1.46 0.74 -13.20
N ALA A 59 0.36 0.04 -12.94
CA ALA A 59 0.06 -1.21 -13.63
C ALA A 59 -0.22 -0.97 -15.13
N LEU A 60 -0.95 0.08 -15.47
CA LEU A 60 -1.17 0.49 -16.86
C LEU A 60 0.13 0.88 -17.55
N LYS A 61 0.98 1.70 -16.92
CA LYS A 61 2.30 2.07 -17.47
C LYS A 61 3.22 0.87 -17.65
N GLY A 62 3.20 -0.07 -16.70
CA GLY A 62 3.96 -1.32 -16.79
C GLY A 62 3.43 -2.26 -17.88
N ALA A 63 2.11 -2.32 -18.06
CA ALA A 63 1.47 -3.12 -19.11
C ALA A 63 1.61 -2.48 -20.50
N LEU A 64 1.69 -1.15 -20.57
CA LEU A 64 1.82 -0.38 -21.81
C LEU A 64 3.26 -0.28 -22.30
N GLY A 65 4.26 -0.75 -21.54
CA GLY A 65 5.65 -0.81 -21.98
C GLY A 65 6.06 0.44 -22.73
N VAL A 66 5.99 1.62 -22.10
CA VAL A 66 6.67 2.80 -22.62
C VAL A 66 8.15 2.46 -22.56
N GLY A 67 8.60 1.83 -23.65
CA GLY A 67 10.00 1.66 -23.96
C GLY A 67 10.64 3.03 -23.97
N ASP A 68 11.81 3.07 -23.37
CA ASP A 68 12.75 4.17 -23.51
C ASP A 68 12.76 4.64 -24.96
N SER A 69 12.39 5.89 -25.18
CA SER A 69 12.69 6.64 -26.39
C SER A 69 12.93 8.08 -25.95
N VAL A 70 14.13 8.26 -25.40
CA VAL A 70 14.93 9.48 -25.54
C VAL A 70 15.41 9.57 -26.98
#